data_AF-A0A947S3P8-F1
#
_entry.id   AF-A0A947S3P8-F1
#
_cell.length_a   1.000
_cell.length_b   1.000
_cell.length_c   1.000
_cell.angle_alpha   90.00
_cell.angle_beta   90.00
_cell.angle_gamma   90.00
#
_symmetry.space_group_name_H-M   'P 1'
#
loop_
_entity.id
_entity.type
_entity.pdbx_description
1 polymer ?
#
loop_
_entity_poly.entity_id
_entity_poly.type
_entity_poly.pdbx_seq_one_letter_code
_entity_poly.pdbx_strand_id
1 'polypeptide(L)'
;MVEIRIKSDYGDLKGLLSQIPLPDKAHYVDAFIINSFNSVLDDLTSVTNTDFSHYKVTNKARSKSFPNKYDSKIVRAQIGRVIGKLEEEYGFGRSGTKQSSPSIIIFNKNQNEISLQINYTILDLINKTSNKEGKKQLKDLKDELEKKDKNWGKIKNILIWILNFSKDLFLEILPIILQKKI
;
A
#
# COMPACT_ATOMS: atom_id res chain seq x y z
N MET A 1 9.22 1.99 -26.16
CA MET A 1 9.09 3.46 -26.07
C MET A 1 7.98 3.89 -25.11
N VAL A 2 6.76 3.36 -25.25
CA VAL A 2 5.61 3.67 -24.36
C VAL A 2 5.93 3.43 -22.88
N GLU A 3 6.41 2.24 -22.51
CA GLU A 3 6.72 1.89 -21.11
C GLU A 3 7.80 2.79 -20.46
N ILE A 4 8.79 3.25 -21.22
CA ILE A 4 9.83 4.18 -20.75
C ILE A 4 9.19 5.51 -20.37
N ARG A 5 8.21 5.98 -21.16
CA ARG A 5 7.52 7.24 -20.92
C ARG A 5 6.60 7.14 -19.70
N ILE A 6 5.84 6.06 -19.56
CA ILE A 6 5.02 5.80 -18.38
C ILE A 6 5.89 5.72 -17.11
N LYS A 7 7.09 5.13 -17.19
CA LYS A 7 8.04 5.08 -16.08
C LYS A 7 8.60 6.47 -15.71
N SER A 8 8.79 7.35 -16.71
CA SER A 8 9.17 8.74 -16.49
C SER A 8 8.05 9.49 -15.75
N ASP A 9 6.82 9.41 -16.26
CA ASP A 9 5.64 10.04 -15.68
C ASP A 9 5.41 9.56 -14.23
N TYR A 10 5.63 8.27 -13.98
CA TYR A 10 5.64 7.69 -12.63
C TYR A 10 6.69 8.33 -11.71
N GLY A 11 7.91 8.58 -12.22
CA GLY A 11 8.96 9.28 -11.50
C GLY A 11 8.54 10.71 -11.14
N ASP A 12 7.92 11.42 -12.08
CA ASP A 12 7.42 12.78 -11.87
C ASP A 12 6.32 12.82 -10.81
N LEU A 13 5.39 11.85 -10.81
CA LEU A 13 4.37 11.71 -9.77
C LEU A 13 4.99 11.50 -8.38
N LYS A 14 6.05 10.67 -8.27
CA LYS A 14 6.78 10.49 -7.00
C LYS A 14 7.51 11.75 -6.57
N GLY A 15 8.10 12.48 -7.52
CA GLY A 15 8.72 13.78 -7.29
C GLY A 15 7.74 14.84 -6.81
N LEU A 16 6.53 14.88 -7.36
CA LEU A 16 5.46 15.78 -6.91
C LEU A 16 4.97 15.39 -5.50
N LEU A 17 4.78 14.10 -5.23
CA LEU A 17 4.33 13.62 -3.92
C LEU A 17 5.33 13.95 -2.79
N SER A 18 6.64 13.91 -3.08
CA SER A 18 7.69 14.21 -2.11
C SER A 18 7.77 15.71 -1.77
N GLN A 19 7.36 16.58 -2.69
CA GLN A 19 7.28 18.03 -2.48
C GLN A 19 6.06 18.45 -1.65
N ILE A 20 5.05 17.59 -1.52
CA ILE A 20 3.86 17.91 -0.74
C ILE A 20 4.12 17.61 0.74
N PRO A 21 4.06 18.62 1.63
CA PRO A 21 4.21 18.40 3.07
C PRO A 21 3.14 17.45 3.62
N LEU A 22 3.48 16.77 4.70
CA LEU A 22 2.50 15.93 5.39
C LEU A 22 1.36 16.80 5.93
N PRO A 23 0.11 16.29 5.96
CA PRO A 23 -1.05 17.10 6.31
C PRO A 23 -1.07 17.67 7.73
N ASP A 24 -0.30 17.10 8.65
CA ASP A 24 -0.04 17.57 10.00
C ASP A 24 0.92 18.77 10.03
N LYS A 25 1.79 18.89 9.02
CA LYS A 25 2.79 19.97 8.90
C LYS A 25 2.32 21.13 8.03
N ALA A 26 1.59 20.84 6.95
CA ALA A 26 0.90 21.88 6.20
C ALA A 26 -0.39 21.34 5.57
N HIS A 27 -1.49 22.02 5.84
CA HIS A 27 -2.83 21.64 5.36
C HIS A 27 -3.05 21.96 3.88
N TYR A 28 -2.17 22.75 3.26
CA TYR A 28 -2.41 23.33 1.94
C TYR A 28 -1.18 23.22 1.03
N VAL A 29 -1.45 23.04 -0.27
CA VAL A 29 -0.45 22.91 -1.34
C VAL A 29 -0.75 23.94 -2.41
N ASP A 30 0.30 24.50 -3.01
CA ASP A 30 0.15 25.49 -4.07
C ASP A 30 -0.43 24.90 -5.37
N ALA A 31 -1.19 25.71 -6.09
CA ALA A 31 -1.81 25.36 -7.35
C ALA A 31 -0.82 24.83 -8.41
N PHE A 32 0.45 25.24 -8.33
CA PHE A 32 1.50 24.73 -9.21
C PHE A 32 1.58 23.20 -9.17
N ILE A 33 1.63 22.59 -7.98
CA ILE A 33 1.71 21.13 -7.82
C ILE A 33 0.50 20.44 -8.46
N ILE A 34 -0.67 21.07 -8.40
CA ILE A 34 -1.91 20.54 -8.98
C ILE A 34 -1.90 20.60 -10.49
N ASN A 35 -1.43 21.72 -11.04
CA ASN A 35 -1.32 21.90 -12.48
C ASN A 35 -0.30 20.91 -13.05
N SER A 36 0.86 20.75 -12.40
CA SER A 36 1.86 19.75 -12.77
C SER A 36 1.28 18.33 -12.70
N PHE A 37 0.59 17.98 -11.62
CA PHE A 37 -0.05 16.67 -11.48
C PHE A 37 -1.08 16.41 -12.59
N ASN A 38 -1.99 17.34 -12.82
CA ASN A 38 -3.03 17.19 -13.85
C ASN A 38 -2.42 17.09 -15.26
N SER A 39 -1.32 17.79 -15.54
CA SER A 39 -0.57 17.68 -16.80
C SER A 39 0.03 16.28 -16.98
N VAL A 40 0.63 15.71 -15.92
CA VAL A 40 1.16 14.34 -15.97
C VAL A 40 0.04 13.31 -16.24
N LEU A 41 -1.18 13.54 -15.74
CA LEU A 41 -2.33 12.69 -16.06
C LEU A 41 -2.79 12.82 -17.50
N ASP A 42 -2.70 14.01 -18.09
CA ASP A 42 -2.98 14.22 -19.52
C ASP A 42 -1.97 13.47 -20.38
N ASP A 43 -0.68 13.55 -20.02
CA ASP A 43 0.38 12.80 -20.69
C ASP A 43 0.17 11.29 -20.55
N LEU A 44 -0.10 10.78 -19.35
CA LEU A 44 -0.41 9.37 -19.12
C LEU A 44 -1.62 8.90 -19.92
N THR A 45 -2.69 9.70 -19.99
CA THR A 45 -3.89 9.39 -20.78
C THR A 45 -3.53 9.25 -22.25
N SER A 46 -2.71 10.17 -22.78
CA SER A 46 -2.27 10.14 -24.18
C SER A 46 -1.36 8.94 -24.50
N VAL A 47 -0.49 8.55 -23.56
CA VAL A 47 0.52 7.51 -23.77
C VAL A 47 -0.06 6.11 -23.61
N THR A 48 -1.02 5.93 -22.69
CA THR A 48 -1.62 4.62 -22.37
C THR A 48 -2.96 4.37 -23.06
N ASN A 49 -3.56 5.40 -23.67
CA ASN A 49 -4.94 5.39 -24.17
C ASN A 49 -5.97 4.95 -23.10
N THR A 50 -5.68 5.22 -21.83
CA THR A 50 -6.55 4.95 -20.67
C THR A 50 -6.97 6.26 -20.05
N ASP A 51 -8.26 6.43 -19.74
CA ASP A 51 -8.74 7.66 -19.12
C ASP A 51 -8.30 7.78 -17.65
N PHE A 52 -7.55 8.83 -17.32
CA PHE A 52 -7.15 9.19 -15.95
C PHE A 52 -7.87 10.45 -15.43
N SER A 53 -8.84 10.99 -16.15
CA SER A 53 -9.52 12.24 -15.81
C SER A 53 -10.17 12.24 -14.42
N HIS A 54 -10.64 11.08 -13.94
CA HIS A 54 -11.25 10.93 -12.61
C HIS A 54 -10.26 11.07 -11.45
N TYR A 55 -8.95 10.95 -11.70
CA TYR A 55 -7.91 11.20 -10.69
C TYR A 55 -7.52 12.67 -10.58
N LYS A 56 -7.90 13.52 -11.56
CA LYS A 56 -7.54 14.94 -11.54
C LYS A 56 -8.10 15.63 -10.31
N VAL A 57 -7.28 16.51 -9.75
CA VAL A 57 -7.72 17.39 -8.65
C VAL A 57 -8.44 18.58 -9.28
N THR A 58 -9.73 18.70 -8.99
CA THR A 58 -10.58 19.79 -9.51
C THR A 58 -10.63 20.96 -8.53
N ASN A 59 -11.17 22.09 -8.99
CA ASN A 59 -11.39 23.28 -8.16
C ASN A 59 -12.30 23.04 -6.93
N LYS A 60 -13.01 21.90 -6.87
CA LYS A 60 -13.77 21.51 -5.68
C LYS A 60 -12.89 21.27 -4.44
N ALA A 61 -11.62 20.89 -4.65
CA ALA A 61 -10.63 20.68 -3.59
C ALA A 61 -9.85 21.95 -3.21
N ARG A 62 -10.16 23.08 -3.86
CA ARG A 62 -9.50 24.36 -3.63
C ARG A 62 -9.99 24.95 -2.31
N SER A 63 -9.07 25.54 -1.55
CA SER A 63 -9.40 26.21 -0.30
C SER A 63 -10.28 27.43 -0.58
N LYS A 64 -11.36 27.58 0.20
CA LYS A 64 -12.20 28.78 0.16
C LYS A 64 -11.46 30.01 0.71
N SER A 65 -10.55 29.80 1.66
CA SER A 65 -9.78 30.86 2.31
C SER A 65 -8.50 31.21 1.56
N PHE A 66 -7.97 30.30 0.74
CA PHE A 66 -6.75 30.49 -0.03
C PHE A 66 -6.97 30.05 -1.48
N PRO A 67 -7.38 30.96 -2.38
CA PRO A 67 -7.79 30.64 -3.75
C PRO A 67 -6.72 29.97 -4.62
N ASN A 68 -5.45 30.11 -4.24
CA ASN A 68 -4.31 29.52 -4.93
C ASN A 68 -3.80 28.23 -4.28
N LYS A 69 -4.54 27.69 -3.30
CA LYS A 69 -4.12 26.52 -2.54
C LYS A 69 -5.20 25.44 -2.49
N TYR A 70 -4.73 24.21 -2.35
CA TYR A 70 -5.54 22.99 -2.32
C TYR A 70 -5.25 22.18 -1.06
N ASP A 71 -6.23 21.44 -0.58
CA ASP A 71 -6.08 20.60 0.60
C ASP A 71 -5.01 19.51 0.39
N SER A 72 -3.97 19.49 1.23
CA SER A 72 -2.85 18.56 1.09
C SER A 72 -3.23 17.10 1.25
N LYS A 73 -4.26 16.77 2.05
CA LYS A 73 -4.77 15.40 2.18
C LYS A 73 -5.36 14.92 0.88
N ILE A 74 -6.22 15.75 0.27
CA ILE A 74 -6.89 15.41 -0.99
C ILE A 74 -5.85 15.20 -2.09
N VAL A 75 -4.89 16.11 -2.21
CA VAL A 75 -3.88 16.09 -3.26
C VAL A 75 -2.95 14.89 -3.12
N ARG A 76 -2.43 14.62 -1.92
CA ARG A 76 -1.61 13.43 -1.65
C ARG A 76 -2.37 12.14 -1.95
N ALA A 77 -3.64 12.07 -1.57
CA ALA A 77 -4.47 10.89 -1.82
C ALA A 77 -4.67 10.65 -3.32
N GLN A 78 -4.89 11.69 -4.12
CA GLN A 78 -5.08 11.52 -5.56
C GLN A 78 -3.79 11.11 -6.27
N ILE A 79 -2.66 11.75 -5.95
CA ILE A 79 -1.36 11.35 -6.50
C ILE A 79 -1.02 9.91 -6.09
N GLY A 80 -1.24 9.56 -4.81
CA GLY A 80 -1.00 8.22 -4.29
C GLY A 80 -1.83 7.13 -4.98
N ARG A 81 -3.09 7.40 -5.33
CA ARG A 81 -3.94 6.47 -6.06
C ARG A 81 -3.41 6.16 -7.47
N VAL A 82 -2.92 7.18 -8.16
CA VAL A 82 -2.36 7.02 -9.51
C VAL A 82 -1.05 6.24 -9.45
N ILE A 83 -0.18 6.58 -8.49
CA ILE A 83 1.05 5.81 -8.23
C ILE A 83 0.70 4.34 -7.96
N GLY A 84 -0.23 4.06 -7.06
CA GLY A 84 -0.63 2.68 -6.74
C GLY A 84 -1.14 1.92 -7.96
N LYS A 85 -1.96 2.55 -8.80
CA LYS A 85 -2.41 1.96 -10.07
C LYS A 85 -1.25 1.64 -11.02
N LEU A 86 -0.31 2.57 -11.19
CA LEU A 86 0.86 2.35 -12.05
C LEU A 86 1.81 1.26 -11.51
N GLU A 87 1.96 1.16 -10.18
CA GLU A 87 2.73 0.09 -9.53
C GLU A 87 2.06 -1.29 -9.71
N GLU A 88 0.72 -1.33 -9.69
CA GLU A 88 -0.05 -2.55 -9.95
C GLU A 88 0.04 -2.99 -11.41
N GLU A 89 -0.21 -2.07 -12.36
CA GLU A 89 -0.27 -2.37 -13.78
C GLU A 89 1.11 -2.65 -14.41
N TYR A 90 2.13 -1.88 -14.02
CA TYR A 90 3.45 -1.92 -14.67
C TYR A 90 4.56 -2.47 -13.76
N GLY A 91 4.26 -2.80 -12.50
CA GLY A 91 5.25 -3.33 -11.56
C GLY A 91 6.34 -2.31 -11.19
N PHE A 92 6.11 -1.02 -11.41
CA PHE A 92 7.03 0.03 -11.01
C PHE A 92 7.21 0.08 -9.48
N GLY A 93 8.34 0.63 -9.01
CA GLY A 93 8.64 0.70 -7.58
C GLY A 93 8.98 -0.63 -6.90
N ARG A 94 8.82 -1.76 -7.59
CA ARG A 94 9.31 -3.07 -7.15
C ARG A 94 10.81 -3.16 -7.41
N SER A 95 11.61 -2.82 -6.41
CA SER A 95 13.02 -3.22 -6.37
C SER A 95 13.05 -4.75 -6.46
N GLY A 96 13.59 -5.26 -7.57
CA GLY A 96 13.52 -6.65 -8.02
C GLY A 96 13.20 -7.69 -6.94
N THR A 97 11.96 -8.17 -6.92
CA THR A 97 11.60 -9.58 -6.68
C THR A 97 10.17 -9.78 -7.18
N LYS A 98 9.98 -10.73 -8.08
CA LYS A 98 8.66 -11.26 -8.44
C LYS A 98 8.06 -11.94 -7.21
N GLN A 99 7.24 -11.25 -6.43
CA GLN A 99 6.13 -11.88 -5.71
C GLN A 99 5.18 -10.80 -5.19
N SER A 100 3.92 -10.88 -5.58
CA SER A 100 2.86 -10.04 -5.05
C SER A 100 2.68 -10.31 -3.56
N SER A 101 3.11 -9.37 -2.71
CA SER A 101 2.80 -9.38 -1.29
C SER A 101 1.52 -8.57 -1.04
N PRO A 102 0.49 -9.15 -0.44
CA PRO A 102 -0.77 -8.45 -0.18
C PRO A 102 -0.68 -7.52 1.04
N SER A 103 -1.13 -6.27 0.88
CA SER A 103 -1.31 -5.28 1.95
C SER A 103 -2.76 -5.30 2.47
N ILE A 104 -2.96 -5.18 3.79
CA ILE A 104 -4.30 -4.95 4.38
C ILE A 104 -4.35 -3.53 4.91
N ILE A 105 -5.34 -2.77 4.46
CA ILE A 105 -5.68 -1.46 5.01
C ILE A 105 -6.83 -1.68 5.99
N ILE A 106 -6.58 -1.49 7.29
CA ILE A 106 -7.62 -1.57 8.33
C ILE A 106 -8.17 -0.15 8.56
N PHE A 107 -9.43 0.06 8.18
CA PHE A 107 -10.12 1.32 8.44
C PHE A 107 -10.70 1.30 9.86
N ASN A 108 -10.08 2.03 10.79
CA ASN A 108 -10.73 2.39 12.04
C ASN A 108 -11.56 3.67 11.82
N LYS A 109 -12.89 3.61 12.01
CA LYS A 109 -13.81 4.74 11.80
C LYS A 109 -13.52 5.97 12.70
N ASN A 110 -12.68 5.83 13.71
CA ASN A 110 -12.22 6.95 14.56
C ASN A 110 -10.71 7.20 14.38
N GLN A 111 -10.39 7.99 13.36
CA GLN A 111 -9.22 8.89 13.20
C GLN A 111 -7.78 8.40 13.33
N ASN A 112 -7.48 7.13 13.61
CA ASN A 112 -6.11 6.61 13.47
C ASN A 112 -6.05 5.54 12.37
N GLU A 113 -5.55 5.94 11.20
CA GLU A 113 -5.16 5.01 10.16
C GLU A 113 -3.92 4.25 10.65
N ILE A 114 -4.09 2.98 11.04
CA ILE A 114 -2.96 2.08 11.24
C ILE A 114 -2.76 1.34 9.92
N SER A 115 -1.99 1.95 9.03
CA SER A 115 -1.49 1.29 7.82
C SER A 115 -0.38 0.32 8.22
N LEU A 116 -0.78 -0.92 8.55
CA LEU A 116 0.17 -2.03 8.76
C LEU A 116 0.66 -2.50 7.38
N GLN A 117 1.74 -1.90 6.89
CA GLN A 117 2.53 -2.48 5.81
C GLN A 117 3.23 -3.74 6.34
N ILE A 118 2.54 -4.88 6.25
CA ILE A 118 3.14 -6.16 6.61
C ILE A 118 3.87 -6.66 5.37
N ASN A 119 5.13 -6.23 5.27
CA ASN A 119 6.09 -6.70 4.28
C ASN A 119 6.63 -8.10 4.63
N TYR A 120 5.86 -8.93 5.33
CA TYR A 120 6.32 -10.23 5.80
C TYR A 120 5.35 -11.32 5.37
N THR A 121 5.85 -12.23 4.54
CA THR A 121 5.24 -13.54 4.31
C THR A 121 5.50 -14.44 5.52
N ILE A 122 4.74 -15.53 5.67
CA ILE A 122 5.07 -16.54 6.70
C ILE A 122 6.51 -17.07 6.51
N LEU A 123 7.03 -17.10 5.27
CA LEU A 123 8.42 -17.45 4.98
C LEU A 123 9.41 -16.46 5.59
N ASP A 124 9.12 -15.16 5.55
CA ASP A 124 9.96 -14.13 6.17
C ASP A 124 9.98 -14.26 7.69
N LEU A 125 8.84 -14.59 8.30
CA LEU A 125 8.73 -14.87 9.73
C LEU A 125 9.50 -16.12 10.14
N ILE A 126 9.47 -17.18 9.31
CA ILE A 126 10.28 -18.39 9.52
C ILE A 126 11.78 -18.08 9.46
N ASN A 127 12.19 -17.21 8.54
CA ASN A 127 13.60 -16.84 8.37
C ASN A 127 14.11 -15.97 9.52
N LYS A 128 13.28 -15.05 10.03
CA LYS A 128 13.60 -14.16 11.15
C LYS A 128 13.60 -14.84 12.52
N THR A 129 12.74 -15.83 12.73
CA THR A 129 12.59 -16.46 14.04
C THR A 129 13.82 -17.30 14.36
N SER A 130 14.67 -16.93 15.31
CA SER A 130 15.86 -17.71 15.68
C SER A 130 15.53 -19.01 16.45
N ASN A 131 14.35 -19.07 17.09
CA ASN A 131 13.89 -20.21 17.87
C ASN A 131 13.45 -21.39 16.98
N LYS A 132 14.01 -22.59 17.19
CA LYS A 132 13.71 -23.81 16.42
C LYS A 132 12.23 -24.23 16.50
N GLU A 133 11.61 -24.09 17.67
CA GLU A 133 10.22 -24.45 17.91
C GLU A 133 9.27 -23.45 17.25
N GLY A 134 9.57 -22.15 17.37
CA GLY A 134 8.86 -21.09 16.65
C GLY A 134 8.91 -21.29 15.13
N LYS A 135 10.09 -21.60 14.57
CA LYS A 135 10.22 -21.94 13.13
C LYS A 135 9.35 -23.13 12.73
N LYS A 136 9.28 -24.16 13.57
CA LYS A 136 8.47 -25.36 13.31
C LYS A 136 6.98 -25.02 13.27
N GLN A 137 6.49 -24.27 14.26
CA GLN A 137 5.08 -23.86 14.33
C GLN A 137 4.68 -22.96 13.15
N LEU A 138 5.57 -22.05 12.72
CA LEU A 138 5.35 -21.22 11.55
C LEU A 138 5.34 -22.01 10.24
N LYS A 139 6.20 -23.04 10.11
CA LYS A 139 6.16 -23.97 8.97
C LYS A 139 4.86 -24.78 8.94
N ASP A 140 4.47 -25.35 10.08
CA ASP A 140 3.24 -26.10 10.21
C ASP A 140 2.01 -25.23 9.90
N LEU A 141 2.05 -23.94 10.27
CA LEU A 141 1.04 -22.96 9.92
C LEU A 141 0.99 -22.69 8.40
N LYS A 142 2.16 -22.48 7.78
CA LYS A 142 2.27 -22.27 6.33
C LYS A 142 1.66 -23.45 5.56
N ASP A 143 2.09 -24.66 5.90
CA ASP A 143 1.68 -25.88 5.22
C ASP A 143 0.17 -26.13 5.37
N GLU A 144 -0.41 -25.79 6.53
CA GLU A 144 -1.85 -25.93 6.75
C GLU A 144 -2.67 -24.86 6.02
N LEU A 145 -2.14 -23.65 5.85
CA LEU A 145 -2.79 -22.56 5.11
C LEU A 145 -2.72 -22.74 3.59
N GLU A 146 -1.74 -23.49 3.08
CA GLU A 146 -1.59 -23.79 1.65
C GLU A 146 -2.44 -24.97 1.19
N LYS A 147 -3.03 -25.75 2.11
CA LYS A 147 -3.96 -26.84 1.77
C LYS A 147 -5.28 -26.31 1.21
N LYS A 148 -5.85 -27.12 0.29
CA LYS A 148 -7.20 -26.89 -0.25
C LYS A 148 -8.25 -26.99 0.87
N ASP A 149 -8.21 -28.08 1.64
CA ASP A 149 -9.02 -28.26 2.85
C ASP A 149 -8.22 -27.90 4.10
N LYS A 150 -8.41 -26.68 4.59
CA LYS A 150 -7.68 -26.14 5.73
C LYS A 150 -8.24 -26.70 7.04
N ASN A 151 -7.39 -27.29 7.89
CA ASN A 151 -7.81 -27.65 9.24
C ASN A 151 -7.75 -26.43 10.16
N TRP A 152 -8.87 -25.71 10.27
CA TRP A 152 -9.00 -24.54 11.14
C TRP A 152 -8.79 -24.83 12.63
N GLY A 153 -9.07 -26.06 13.09
CA GLY A 153 -8.78 -26.48 14.47
C GLY A 153 -7.27 -26.52 14.74
N LYS A 154 -6.51 -27.07 13.79
CA LYS A 154 -5.04 -27.09 13.86
C LYS A 154 -4.44 -25.68 13.75
N ILE A 155 -4.93 -24.86 12.83
CA ILE A 155 -4.51 -23.45 12.69
C ILE A 155 -4.77 -22.68 14.00
N LYS A 156 -5.95 -22.85 14.60
CA LYS A 156 -6.30 -22.23 15.89
C LYS A 156 -5.32 -22.65 17.00
N ASN A 157 -4.97 -23.92 17.08
CA ASN A 157 -4.04 -24.41 18.10
C ASN A 157 -2.63 -23.81 17.92
N ILE A 158 -2.16 -23.72 16.67
CA ILE A 158 -0.87 -23.09 16.34
C ILE A 158 -0.90 -21.59 16.69
N LEU A 159 -2.01 -20.90 16.40
CA LEU A 159 -2.19 -19.49 16.74
C LEU A 159 -2.17 -19.23 18.26
N ILE A 160 -2.85 -20.08 19.03
CA ILE A 160 -2.85 -20.00 20.50
C ILE A 160 -1.44 -20.22 21.03
N TRP A 161 -0.71 -21.19 20.47
CA TRP A 161 0.68 -21.42 20.85
C TRP A 161 1.54 -20.19 20.55
N ILE A 162 1.42 -19.62 19.35
CA ILE A 162 2.20 -18.44 18.94
C ILE A 162 1.87 -17.24 19.84
N LEU A 163 0.60 -17.02 20.19
CA LEU A 163 0.19 -15.97 21.13
C LEU A 163 0.87 -16.11 22.50
N ASN A 164 0.98 -17.33 23.01
CA ASN A 164 1.64 -17.61 24.29
C ASN A 164 3.16 -17.50 24.19
N PHE A 165 3.73 -17.80 23.02
CA PHE A 165 5.16 -17.73 22.76
C PHE A 165 5.65 -16.30 22.54
N SER A 166 4.95 -15.53 21.72
CA SER A 166 5.27 -14.14 21.41
C SER A 166 4.03 -13.40 20.90
N LYS A 167 3.62 -12.39 21.66
CA LYS A 167 2.52 -11.49 21.27
C LYS A 167 2.82 -10.74 19.97
N ASP A 168 4.06 -10.33 19.77
CA ASP A 168 4.47 -9.59 18.56
C ASP A 168 4.39 -10.48 17.31
N LEU A 169 4.91 -11.70 17.40
CA LEU A 169 4.82 -12.68 16.30
C LEU A 169 3.36 -13.03 15.98
N PHE A 170 2.50 -13.12 16.99
CA PHE A 170 1.06 -13.33 16.78
C PHE A 170 0.42 -12.19 15.99
N LEU A 171 0.73 -10.93 16.35
CA LEU A 171 0.20 -9.75 15.64
C LEU A 171 0.70 -9.67 14.20
N GLU A 172 1.93 -10.09 13.92
CA GLU A 172 2.48 -10.14 12.56
C GLU A 172 1.78 -11.20 11.69
N ILE A 173 1.27 -12.28 12.28
CA ILE A 173 0.65 -13.40 11.55
C ILE A 173 -0.83 -13.18 11.27
N LEU A 174 -1.55 -12.48 12.16
CA LEU A 174 -2.99 -12.29 12.03
C LEU A 174 -3.41 -11.82 10.62
N PRO A 175 -2.73 -10.84 10.00
CA PRO A 175 -3.15 -10.33 8.69
C PRO A 175 -2.98 -11.37 7.58
N ILE A 176 -1.94 -12.21 7.67
CA ILE A 176 -1.70 -13.28 6.70
C ILE A 176 -2.83 -14.32 6.73
N ILE A 177 -3.36 -14.61 7.91
CA ILE A 177 -4.49 -15.55 8.07
C ILE A 177 -5.79 -14.94 7.59
N LEU A 178 -6.03 -13.66 7.87
CA LEU A 178 -7.24 -12.95 7.43
C LEU A 178 -7.34 -12.90 5.90
N GLN A 179 -6.23 -12.75 5.19
CA GLN A 179 -6.18 -12.80 3.72
C GLN A 179 -6.51 -14.17 3.12
N LYS A 180 -6.36 -15.26 3.90
CA LYS A 180 -6.63 -16.63 3.43
C LYS A 180 -8.01 -17.15 3.79
N LYS A 181 -8.77 -16.37 4.59
CA LYS A 181 -10.13 -16.70 5.04
C LYS A 181 -11.21 -15.96 4.23
N ILE A 182 -10.86 -14.83 3.63
CA ILE A 182 -11.64 -14.11 2.62
C ILE A 182 -11.32 -14.71 1.25
#